data_AF-A0A529WP28-F1
#
_entry.id   AF-A0A529WP28-F1
#
_cell.length_a   1.000
_cell.length_b   1.000
_cell.length_c   1.000
_cell.angle_alpha   90.00
_cell.angle_beta   90.00
_cell.angle_gamma   90.00
#
_symmetry.space_group_name_H-M   'P 1'
#
loop_
_entity.id
_entity.type
_entity.pdbx_description
1 polymer ?
#
loop_
_entity_poly.entity_id
_entity_poly.type
_entity_poly.pdbx_seq_one_letter_code
_entity_poly.pdbx_strand_id
1 'polypeptide(L)'
;ILRGAARIEGSRRDIRIVPGLAQRLAEAPDVMRGEETQLAGAGLPAKGRHLVCMPGTHSKWVSVQDGAVAGFGTWPTGELFSVLATHSILKHSLGEHPAPVAADSPFFRQWCERALGEGGDVTSKLFAIRAAGLLQDVQPADAAACLSGLLLGGEIASARRRYGASEAPVVLVASGALATLYGTALGFASLAFRTVDADEAVRAGLVEAARENGMIGGA
;
A
#
# COMPACT_ATOMS: atom_id res chain seq x y z
N ILE A 1 -19.40 -8.65 1.05
CA ILE A 1 -18.89 -7.65 0.07
C ILE A 1 -19.22 -8.11 -1.34
N LEU A 2 -18.68 -9.26 -1.77
CA LEU A 2 -18.81 -9.72 -3.15
C LEU A 2 -20.25 -9.97 -3.63
N ARG A 3 -21.14 -10.50 -2.78
CA ARG A 3 -22.59 -10.64 -3.07
C ARG A 3 -23.31 -9.32 -3.35
N GLY A 4 -22.73 -8.18 -2.94
CA GLY A 4 -23.30 -6.86 -3.14
C GLY A 4 -23.06 -6.27 -4.54
N ALA A 5 -22.61 -7.07 -5.51
CA ALA A 5 -22.31 -6.60 -6.85
C ALA A 5 -23.56 -6.01 -7.53
N ALA A 6 -23.44 -4.76 -8.00
CA ALA A 6 -24.53 -4.06 -8.65
C ALA A 6 -24.62 -4.48 -10.12
N ARG A 7 -25.82 -4.87 -10.57
CA ARG A 7 -26.09 -5.23 -11.96
C ARG A 7 -26.24 -3.99 -12.83
N ILE A 8 -25.69 -4.03 -14.04
CA ILE A 8 -25.90 -2.99 -15.05
C ILE A 8 -27.22 -3.26 -15.77
N GLU A 9 -28.17 -2.35 -15.61
CA GLU A 9 -29.47 -2.40 -16.27
C GLU A 9 -29.35 -2.14 -17.78
N GLY A 10 -30.31 -2.66 -18.56
CA GLY A 10 -30.35 -2.46 -20.02
C GLY A 10 -29.29 -3.22 -20.83
N SER A 11 -28.37 -3.96 -20.18
CA SER A 11 -27.38 -4.79 -20.86
C SER A 11 -27.96 -6.14 -21.33
N ARG A 12 -27.58 -6.57 -22.54
CA ARG A 12 -27.87 -7.92 -23.06
C ARG A 12 -27.09 -9.04 -22.36
N ARG A 13 -25.95 -8.73 -21.73
CA ARG A 13 -25.13 -9.66 -20.94
C ARG A 13 -25.34 -9.41 -19.45
N ASP A 14 -25.15 -10.43 -18.61
CA ASP A 14 -25.06 -10.21 -17.15
C ASP A 14 -23.72 -9.54 -16.83
N ILE A 15 -23.77 -8.23 -16.57
CA ILE A 15 -22.62 -7.40 -16.21
C ILE A 15 -22.88 -6.87 -14.81
N ARG A 16 -21.91 -7.05 -13.92
CA ARG A 16 -21.98 -6.59 -12.53
C ARG A 16 -20.69 -5.89 -12.11
N ILE A 17 -20.81 -4.94 -11.19
CA ILE A 17 -19.70 -4.19 -10.60
C ILE A 17 -19.66 -4.47 -9.11
N VAL A 18 -18.54 -5.00 -8.62
CA VAL A 18 -18.30 -5.21 -7.18
C VAL A 18 -18.27 -3.84 -6.48
N PRO A 19 -18.98 -3.66 -5.35
CA PRO A 19 -18.93 -2.42 -4.59
C PRO A 19 -17.58 -2.28 -3.86
N GLY A 20 -17.14 -1.05 -3.66
CA GLY A 20 -16.02 -0.75 -2.75
C GLY A 20 -16.41 -0.88 -1.27
N LEU A 21 -15.46 -0.58 -0.38
CA LEU A 21 -15.69 -0.48 1.06
C LEU A 21 -15.62 0.97 1.53
N ALA A 22 -16.41 1.28 2.55
CA ALA A 22 -16.42 2.57 3.22
C ALA A 22 -16.40 2.37 4.74
N GLN A 23 -15.37 2.91 5.39
CA GLN A 23 -15.33 3.10 6.83
C GLN A 23 -16.04 4.41 7.15
N ARG A 24 -17.17 4.32 7.88
CA ARG A 24 -18.05 5.45 8.18
C ARG A 24 -17.87 6.02 9.59
N LEU A 25 -16.78 5.64 10.27
CA LEU A 25 -16.42 6.19 11.57
C LEU A 25 -16.14 7.69 11.41
N ALA A 26 -16.74 8.53 12.25
CA ALA A 26 -16.67 9.98 12.10
C ALA A 26 -15.24 10.51 12.28
N GLU A 27 -14.48 9.89 13.17
CA GLU A 27 -13.10 10.21 13.52
C GLU A 27 -12.07 9.61 12.55
N ALA A 28 -12.48 8.64 11.72
CA ALA A 28 -11.60 7.95 10.79
C ALA A 28 -12.36 7.49 9.52
N PRO A 29 -12.95 8.41 8.73
CA PRO A 29 -13.62 8.03 7.51
C PRO A 29 -12.59 7.60 6.46
N ASP A 30 -12.89 6.52 5.73
CA ASP A 30 -11.99 6.01 4.69
C ASP A 30 -12.76 5.21 3.63
N VAL A 31 -12.20 5.10 2.43
CA VAL A 31 -12.79 4.37 1.30
C VAL A 31 -11.73 3.60 0.50
N MET A 32 -12.17 2.50 -0.11
CA MET A 32 -11.39 1.78 -1.12
C MET A 32 -12.32 1.25 -2.21
N ARG A 33 -11.79 1.06 -3.42
CA ARG A 33 -12.54 0.55 -4.57
C ARG A 33 -11.59 -0.15 -5.53
N GLY A 34 -11.64 -1.47 -5.54
CA GLY A 34 -10.77 -2.39 -6.25
C GLY A 34 -10.00 -3.29 -5.27
N GLU A 35 -9.43 -2.70 -4.23
CA GLU A 35 -8.64 -3.41 -3.22
C GLU A 35 -9.47 -4.45 -2.45
N GLU A 36 -10.78 -4.24 -2.27
CA GLU A 36 -11.65 -5.24 -1.64
C GLU A 36 -11.73 -6.54 -2.43
N THR A 37 -11.58 -6.47 -3.75
CA THR A 37 -11.57 -7.64 -4.63
C THR A 37 -10.24 -8.38 -4.51
N GLN A 38 -9.11 -7.67 -4.50
CA GLN A 38 -7.81 -8.26 -4.19
C GLN A 38 -7.78 -8.91 -2.81
N LEU A 39 -8.33 -8.25 -1.80
CA LEU A 39 -8.41 -8.77 -0.43
C LEU A 39 -9.16 -10.11 -0.37
N ALA A 40 -10.28 -10.21 -1.09
CA ALA A 40 -11.05 -11.44 -1.16
C ALA A 40 -10.29 -12.60 -1.82
N GLY A 41 -9.40 -12.30 -2.76
CA GLY A 41 -8.53 -13.30 -3.40
C GLY A 41 -7.18 -13.51 -2.73
N ALA A 42 -6.87 -12.80 -1.63
CA ALA A 42 -5.56 -12.86 -0.98
C ALA A 42 -5.29 -14.15 -0.18
N GLY A 43 -6.25 -15.07 -0.14
CA GLY A 43 -6.13 -16.37 0.54
C GLY A 43 -5.87 -16.22 2.04
N LEU A 44 -6.58 -15.30 2.70
CA LEU A 44 -6.44 -15.11 4.15
C LEU A 44 -7.07 -16.29 4.91
N PRO A 45 -6.46 -16.75 6.02
CA PRO A 45 -7.11 -17.71 6.90
C PRO A 45 -8.46 -17.18 7.42
N ALA A 46 -9.47 -18.04 7.46
CA ALA A 46 -10.83 -17.66 7.85
C ALA A 46 -10.97 -17.23 9.33
N LYS A 47 -10.01 -17.59 10.18
CA LYS A 47 -9.99 -17.26 11.61
C LYS A 47 -8.75 -16.44 11.96
N GLY A 48 -8.86 -15.70 13.06
CA GLY A 48 -7.77 -14.91 13.62
C GLY A 48 -7.70 -13.51 13.02
N ARG A 49 -6.68 -12.77 13.48
CA ARG A 49 -6.42 -11.40 13.09
C ARG A 49 -5.29 -11.35 12.07
N HIS A 50 -5.54 -10.68 10.94
CA HIS A 50 -4.59 -10.50 9.85
C HIS A 50 -4.46 -9.01 9.54
N LEU A 51 -3.24 -8.56 9.27
CA LEU A 51 -2.97 -7.21 8.79
C LEU A 51 -2.49 -7.31 7.34
N VAL A 52 -3.19 -6.64 6.42
CA VAL A 52 -2.91 -6.69 4.99
C VAL A 52 -2.42 -5.32 4.54
N CYS A 53 -1.26 -5.28 3.90
CA CYS A 53 -0.69 -4.08 3.28
C CYS A 53 -0.85 -4.20 1.76
N MET A 54 -1.53 -3.23 1.14
CA MET A 54 -1.88 -3.23 -0.29
C MET A 54 -1.35 -1.94 -0.91
N PRO A 55 -0.06 -1.88 -1.27
CA PRO A 55 0.59 -0.66 -1.73
C PRO A 55 0.13 -0.27 -3.14
N GLY A 56 0.20 1.04 -3.41
CA GLY A 56 -0.11 1.65 -4.70
C GLY A 56 -0.01 3.17 -4.62
N THR A 57 -0.70 3.88 -5.52
CA THR A 57 -0.92 5.33 -5.41
C THR A 57 -1.49 5.69 -4.03
N HIS A 58 -2.45 4.88 -3.57
CA HIS A 58 -3.05 4.93 -2.25
C HIS A 58 -2.85 3.60 -1.55
N SER A 59 -1.81 3.49 -0.72
CA SER A 59 -1.54 2.27 0.04
C SER A 59 -2.65 2.04 1.07
N LYS A 60 -3.23 0.83 1.07
CA LYS A 60 -4.25 0.42 2.05
C LYS A 60 -3.64 -0.51 3.07
N TRP A 61 -3.84 -0.20 4.35
CA TRP A 61 -3.61 -1.15 5.44
C TRP A 61 -4.95 -1.59 6.01
N VAL A 62 -5.25 -2.88 5.89
CA VAL A 62 -6.55 -3.48 6.22
C VAL A 62 -6.40 -4.46 7.37
N SER A 63 -7.14 -4.22 8.45
CA SER A 63 -7.28 -5.18 9.55
C SER A 63 -8.44 -6.12 9.25
N VAL A 64 -8.15 -7.40 9.14
CA VAL A 64 -9.15 -8.47 8.94
C VAL A 64 -9.21 -9.31 10.21
N GLN A 65 -10.41 -9.56 10.71
CA GLN A 65 -10.66 -10.42 11.87
C GLN A 65 -11.73 -11.43 11.52
N ASP A 66 -11.41 -12.71 11.68
CA ASP A 66 -12.32 -13.84 11.46
C ASP A 66 -13.06 -13.76 10.10
N GLY A 67 -12.30 -13.44 9.05
CA GLY A 67 -12.79 -13.33 7.67
C GLY A 67 -13.53 -12.01 7.35
N ALA A 68 -13.70 -11.11 8.32
CA ALA A 68 -14.36 -9.82 8.13
C ALA A 68 -13.35 -8.66 8.17
N VAL A 69 -13.56 -7.65 7.32
CA VAL A 69 -12.81 -6.38 7.42
C VAL A 69 -13.26 -5.64 8.68
N ALA A 70 -12.38 -5.53 9.67
CA ALA A 70 -12.63 -4.83 10.92
C ALA A 70 -12.41 -3.31 10.78
N GLY A 71 -11.54 -2.91 9.86
CA GLY A 71 -11.24 -1.51 9.56
C GLY A 71 -10.03 -1.38 8.65
N PHE A 72 -9.81 -0.19 8.13
CA PHE A 72 -8.66 0.11 7.28
C PHE A 72 -8.25 1.57 7.36
N GLY A 73 -7.07 1.84 6.80
CA GLY A 73 -6.49 3.17 6.70
C GLY A 73 -5.73 3.32 5.39
N THR A 74 -5.83 4.50 4.80
CA THR A 74 -5.16 4.86 3.56
C THR A 74 -3.96 5.77 3.82
N TRP A 75 -2.84 5.43 3.21
CA TRP A 75 -1.67 6.28 3.10
C TRP A 75 -1.44 6.59 1.61
N PRO A 76 -1.59 7.85 1.16
CA PRO A 76 -1.42 8.23 -0.24
C PRO A 76 0.07 8.33 -0.62
N THR A 77 0.88 7.34 -0.23
CA THR A 77 2.34 7.37 -0.29
C THR A 77 2.86 7.45 -1.72
N GLY A 78 2.27 6.69 -2.65
CA GLY A 78 2.61 6.77 -4.07
C GLY A 78 2.22 8.11 -4.70
N GLU A 79 1.03 8.63 -4.36
CA GLU A 79 0.59 9.97 -4.78
C GLU A 79 1.51 11.07 -4.24
N LEU A 80 1.83 11.04 -2.95
CA LEU A 80 2.74 11.99 -2.32
C LEU A 80 4.13 11.94 -2.94
N PHE A 81 4.66 10.74 -3.24
CA PHE A 81 5.92 10.62 -3.96
C PHE A 81 5.86 11.37 -5.30
N SER A 82 4.83 11.11 -6.11
CA SER A 82 4.67 11.75 -7.42
C SER A 82 4.51 13.27 -7.30
N VAL A 83 3.63 13.75 -6.42
CA VAL A 83 3.39 15.18 -6.22
C VAL A 83 4.64 15.89 -5.73
N LEU A 84 5.37 15.31 -4.77
CA LEU A 84 6.59 15.90 -4.23
C LEU A 84 7.71 15.89 -5.27
N ALA A 85 7.85 14.82 -6.04
CA ALA A 85 8.88 14.71 -7.07
C ALA A 85 8.65 15.69 -8.24
N THR A 86 7.40 15.97 -8.60
CA THR A 86 7.08 16.76 -9.81
C THR A 86 6.67 18.21 -9.51
N HIS A 87 5.95 18.45 -8.41
CA HIS A 87 5.27 19.72 -8.14
C HIS A 87 5.79 20.46 -6.90
N SER A 88 6.83 19.95 -6.23
CA SER A 88 7.45 20.63 -5.10
C SER A 88 8.88 21.10 -5.41
N ILE A 89 9.52 21.76 -4.43
CA ILE A 89 10.94 22.14 -4.50
C ILE A 89 11.87 20.92 -4.69
N LEU A 90 11.42 19.72 -4.29
CA LEU A 90 12.20 18.49 -4.44
C LEU A 90 12.44 18.09 -5.90
N LYS A 91 11.66 18.61 -6.85
CA LYS A 91 11.91 18.38 -8.29
C LYS A 91 13.32 18.78 -8.73
N HIS A 92 13.90 19.80 -8.09
CA HIS A 92 15.27 20.25 -8.37
C HIS A 92 16.35 19.32 -7.80
N SER A 93 15.96 18.34 -7.00
CA SER A 93 16.85 17.31 -6.45
C SER A 93 16.66 15.99 -7.17
N LEU A 94 15.42 15.61 -7.52
CA LEU A 94 15.09 14.34 -8.17
C LEU A 94 15.23 14.37 -9.70
N GLY A 95 15.27 15.55 -10.31
CA GLY A 95 15.22 15.72 -11.76
C GLY A 95 13.80 15.66 -12.33
N GLU A 96 13.65 15.96 -13.63
CA GLU A 96 12.34 15.98 -14.30
C GLU A 96 11.70 14.59 -14.42
N HIS A 97 12.53 13.55 -14.51
CA HIS A 97 12.13 12.14 -14.56
C HIS A 97 12.88 11.38 -13.47
N PRO A 98 12.30 11.27 -12.26
CA PRO A 98 12.91 10.52 -11.17
C PRO A 98 13.25 9.09 -11.58
N ALA A 99 14.47 8.66 -11.29
CA ALA A 99 14.89 7.29 -11.59
C ALA A 99 14.07 6.27 -10.78
N PRO A 100 13.84 5.06 -11.33
CA PRO A 100 13.31 3.96 -10.54
C PRO A 100 14.18 3.72 -9.30
N VAL A 101 13.55 3.57 -8.13
CA VAL A 101 14.27 3.33 -6.88
C VAL A 101 14.63 1.86 -6.76
N ALA A 102 15.91 1.57 -6.59
CA ALA A 102 16.39 0.23 -6.30
C ALA A 102 16.25 -0.07 -4.79
N ALA A 103 15.68 -1.23 -4.45
CA ALA A 103 15.42 -1.59 -3.06
C ALA A 103 16.69 -1.85 -2.23
N ASP A 104 17.81 -2.14 -2.89
CA ASP A 104 19.13 -2.30 -2.28
C ASP A 104 19.91 -0.97 -2.15
N SER A 105 19.32 0.16 -2.56
CA SER A 105 19.94 1.48 -2.39
C SER A 105 20.24 1.78 -0.91
N PRO A 106 21.49 2.18 -0.57
CA PRO A 106 21.82 2.56 0.80
C PRO A 106 21.05 3.82 1.25
N PHE A 107 20.73 4.72 0.32
CA PHE A 107 19.91 5.91 0.61
C PHE A 107 18.46 5.54 0.91
N PHE A 108 17.88 4.59 0.16
CA PHE A 108 16.55 4.06 0.47
C PHE A 108 16.50 3.48 1.89
N ARG A 109 17.45 2.61 2.23
CA ARG A 109 17.58 2.04 3.57
C ARG A 109 17.70 3.10 4.65
N GLN A 110 18.70 3.98 4.55
CA GLN A 110 19.01 4.96 5.58
C GLN A 110 17.82 5.88 5.89
N TRP A 111 17.12 6.34 4.86
CA TRP A 111 15.98 7.24 5.04
C TRP A 111 14.73 6.53 5.52
N CYS A 112 14.52 5.27 5.12
CA CYS A 112 13.47 4.43 5.65
C CYS A 112 13.69 4.13 7.14
N GLU A 113 14.88 3.67 7.51
CA GLU A 113 15.25 3.40 8.91
C GLU A 113 15.16 4.68 9.78
N ARG A 114 15.56 5.84 9.26
CA ARG A 114 15.39 7.14 9.93
C ARG A 114 13.92 7.43 10.20
N ALA A 115 13.06 7.34 9.18
CA ALA A 115 11.63 7.58 9.33
C ALA A 115 11.00 6.61 10.34
N LEU A 116 11.39 5.33 10.30
CA LEU A 116 10.95 4.31 11.24
C LEU A 116 11.37 4.63 12.69
N GLY A 117 12.62 5.03 12.89
CA GLY A 117 13.18 5.38 14.20
C GLY A 117 12.60 6.66 14.80
N GLU A 118 12.19 7.61 13.96
CA GLU A 118 11.65 8.91 14.37
C GLU A 118 10.11 8.94 14.37
N GLY A 119 9.46 7.77 14.47
CA GLY A 119 8.00 7.70 14.56
C GLY A 119 7.27 8.19 13.30
N GLY A 120 7.93 8.15 12.14
CA GLY A 120 7.36 8.58 10.87
C GLY A 120 7.28 10.10 10.70
N ASP A 121 8.24 10.84 11.26
CA ASP A 121 8.40 12.27 11.03
C ASP A 121 8.86 12.57 9.58
N VAL A 122 7.90 12.53 8.66
CA VAL A 122 8.12 12.78 7.23
C VAL A 122 8.31 14.27 6.97
N THR A 123 7.42 15.10 7.48
CA THR A 123 7.31 16.51 7.06
C THR A 123 8.52 17.34 7.46
N SER A 124 9.12 17.10 8.64
CA SER A 124 10.33 17.81 9.04
C SER A 124 11.56 17.43 8.19
N LYS A 125 11.55 16.22 7.60
CA LYS A 125 12.68 15.65 6.86
C LYS A 125 12.59 15.83 5.35
N LEU A 126 11.43 16.20 4.80
CA LEU A 126 11.28 16.44 3.37
C LEU A 126 12.32 17.44 2.83
N PHE A 127 12.48 18.59 3.50
CA PHE A 127 13.43 19.60 3.04
C PHE A 127 14.90 19.16 3.19
N ALA A 128 15.19 18.23 4.09
CA ALA A 128 16.54 17.69 4.25
C ALA A 128 17.00 16.94 2.99
N ILE A 129 16.10 16.41 2.16
CA ILE A 129 16.46 15.80 0.86
C ILE A 129 17.03 16.88 -0.08
N ARG A 130 16.39 18.05 -0.16
CA ARG A 130 16.91 19.18 -0.94
C ARG A 130 18.23 19.68 -0.38
N ALA A 131 18.32 19.82 0.95
CA ALA A 131 19.54 20.26 1.61
C ALA A 131 20.70 19.29 1.36
N ALA A 132 20.45 17.98 1.35
CA ALA A 132 21.46 16.98 1.07
C ALA A 132 22.02 17.11 -0.37
N GLY A 133 21.18 17.40 -1.36
CA GLY A 133 21.65 17.73 -2.71
C GLY A 133 22.53 19.00 -2.76
N LEU A 134 22.23 20.01 -1.94
CA LEU A 134 22.98 21.28 -1.91
C LEU A 134 24.28 21.21 -1.11
N LEU A 135 24.30 20.45 -0.02
CA LEU A 135 25.37 20.46 0.97
C LEU A 135 26.27 19.22 0.90
N GLN A 136 25.79 18.13 0.30
CA GLN A 136 26.44 16.81 0.33
C GLN A 136 26.51 16.15 -1.05
N ASP A 137 26.18 16.88 -2.12
CA ASP A 137 26.25 16.41 -3.51
C ASP A 137 25.47 15.09 -3.76
N VAL A 138 24.33 14.93 -3.08
CA VAL A 138 23.43 13.78 -3.31
C VAL A 138 22.87 13.85 -4.73
N GLN A 139 23.08 12.77 -5.49
CA GLN A 139 22.69 12.68 -6.89
C GLN A 139 21.18 12.46 -7.04
N PRO A 140 20.58 12.76 -8.21
CA PRO A 140 19.13 12.67 -8.38
C PRO A 140 18.51 11.30 -8.12
N ALA A 141 19.18 10.22 -8.52
CA ALA A 141 18.72 8.85 -8.26
C ALA A 141 18.72 8.54 -6.75
N ASP A 142 19.74 9.02 -6.02
CA ASP A 142 19.83 8.86 -4.57
C ASP A 142 18.79 9.73 -3.86
N ALA A 143 18.51 10.93 -4.34
CA ALA A 143 17.45 11.78 -3.81
C ALA A 143 16.06 11.14 -3.98
N ALA A 144 15.81 10.44 -5.10
CA ALA A 144 14.59 9.66 -5.30
C ALA A 144 14.50 8.50 -4.31
N ALA A 145 15.62 7.80 -4.07
CA ALA A 145 15.71 6.75 -3.05
C ALA A 145 15.47 7.30 -1.63
N CYS A 146 16.02 8.48 -1.30
CA CYS A 146 15.76 9.18 -0.04
C CYS A 146 14.26 9.47 0.16
N LEU A 147 13.61 10.04 -0.86
CA LEU A 147 12.18 10.37 -0.80
C LEU A 147 11.31 9.11 -0.64
N SER A 148 11.59 8.07 -1.43
CA SER A 148 10.87 6.80 -1.33
C SER A 148 11.05 6.17 0.04
N GLY A 149 12.28 6.11 0.56
CA GLY A 149 12.58 5.57 1.88
C GLY A 149 11.87 6.33 2.99
N LEU A 150 11.93 7.67 2.96
CA LEU A 150 11.27 8.54 3.94
C LEU A 150 9.75 8.29 3.98
N LEU A 151 9.10 8.22 2.82
CA LEU A 151 7.66 8.05 2.71
C LEU A 151 7.22 6.64 3.13
N LEU A 152 7.89 5.58 2.66
CA LEU A 152 7.56 4.20 3.04
C LEU A 152 7.82 3.95 4.53
N GLY A 153 8.96 4.41 5.06
CA GLY A 153 9.25 4.28 6.48
C GLY A 153 8.26 5.06 7.35
N GLY A 154 7.82 6.23 6.90
CA GLY A 154 6.79 7.03 7.58
C GLY A 154 5.41 6.35 7.59
N GLU A 155 5.00 5.80 6.46
CA GLU A 155 3.79 4.98 6.34
C GLU A 155 3.85 3.80 7.31
N ILE A 156 4.90 2.97 7.23
CA ILE A 156 5.02 1.74 8.02
C ILE A 156 5.10 2.07 9.52
N ALA A 157 5.83 3.12 9.91
CA ALA A 157 5.87 3.56 11.31
C ALA A 157 4.48 3.96 11.83
N SER A 158 3.70 4.66 11.01
CA SER A 158 2.34 5.10 11.33
C SER A 158 1.36 3.92 11.39
N ALA A 159 1.39 3.03 10.40
CA ALA A 159 0.58 1.82 10.36
C ALA A 159 0.87 0.90 11.55
N ARG A 160 2.16 0.70 11.89
CA ARG A 160 2.57 -0.09 13.06
C ARG A 160 2.03 0.48 14.36
N ARG A 161 1.99 1.80 14.53
CA ARG A 161 1.37 2.42 15.72
C ARG A 161 -0.13 2.24 15.74
N ARG A 162 -0.80 2.37 14.60
CA ARG A 162 -2.26 2.29 14.49
C ARG A 162 -2.79 0.87 14.72
N TYR A 163 -2.12 -0.14 14.18
CA TYR A 163 -2.58 -1.53 14.23
C TYR A 163 -1.82 -2.38 15.24
N GLY A 164 -0.70 -1.90 15.79
CA GLY A 164 0.17 -2.68 16.67
C GLY A 164 0.92 -3.78 15.95
N ALA A 165 1.71 -4.55 16.70
CA ALA A 165 2.31 -5.77 16.20
C ALA A 165 1.24 -6.88 16.17
N SER A 166 1.20 -7.64 15.07
CA SER A 166 0.43 -8.87 14.97
C SER A 166 1.38 -10.04 15.20
N GLU A 167 0.92 -11.11 15.86
CA GLU A 167 1.67 -12.37 15.93
C GLU A 167 1.77 -13.04 14.55
N ALA A 168 0.77 -12.79 13.68
CA ALA A 168 0.79 -13.23 12.29
C ALA A 168 1.59 -12.26 11.40
N PRO A 169 2.34 -12.77 10.41
CA PRO A 169 3.03 -11.94 9.42
C PRO A 169 2.05 -11.02 8.67
N VAL A 170 2.52 -9.81 8.31
CA VAL A 170 1.79 -8.90 7.42
C VAL A 170 1.60 -9.59 6.06
N VAL A 171 0.40 -9.49 5.51
CA VAL A 171 0.12 -9.96 4.14
C VAL A 171 0.35 -8.80 3.19
N LEU A 172 1.45 -8.83 2.44
CA LEU A 172 1.77 -7.82 1.43
C LEU A 172 1.14 -8.23 0.10
N VAL A 173 0.08 -7.54 -0.34
CA VAL A 173 -0.57 -7.77 -1.63
C VAL A 173 -0.01 -6.80 -2.65
N ALA A 174 1.01 -7.21 -3.40
CA ALA A 174 1.76 -6.36 -4.31
C ALA A 174 2.43 -7.18 -5.42
N SER A 175 2.77 -6.53 -6.53
CA SER A 175 3.53 -7.14 -7.63
C SER A 175 4.74 -6.28 -8.04
N GLY A 176 5.67 -6.90 -8.78
CA GLY A 176 6.82 -6.23 -9.39
C GLY A 176 7.72 -5.45 -8.42
N ALA A 177 8.25 -4.31 -8.89
CA ALA A 177 9.18 -3.48 -8.12
C ALA A 177 8.57 -2.96 -6.80
N LEU A 178 7.26 -2.73 -6.76
CA LEU A 178 6.59 -2.23 -5.56
C LEU A 178 6.55 -3.28 -4.46
N ALA A 179 6.34 -4.56 -4.80
CA ALA A 179 6.45 -5.67 -3.86
C ALA A 179 7.86 -5.75 -3.25
N THR A 180 8.91 -5.58 -4.07
CA THR A 180 10.30 -5.60 -3.60
C THR A 180 10.61 -4.41 -2.68
N LEU A 181 10.15 -3.21 -3.01
CA LEU A 181 10.35 -2.01 -2.19
C LEU A 181 9.63 -2.12 -0.84
N TYR A 182 8.35 -2.48 -0.84
CA TYR A 182 7.58 -2.63 0.39
C TYR A 182 8.07 -3.81 1.24
N GLY A 183 8.41 -4.95 0.63
CA GLY A 183 8.99 -6.08 1.35
C GLY A 183 10.30 -5.72 2.04
N THR A 184 11.17 -4.99 1.34
CA THR A 184 12.41 -4.48 1.93
C THR A 184 12.16 -3.50 3.08
N ALA A 185 11.23 -2.55 2.92
CA ALA A 185 10.89 -1.59 3.95
C ALA A 185 10.22 -2.23 5.19
N LEU A 186 9.35 -3.23 5.00
CA LEU A 186 8.80 -4.05 6.08
C LEU A 186 9.91 -4.80 6.83
N GLY A 187 10.89 -5.31 6.09
CA GLY A 187 12.09 -5.92 6.66
C GLY A 187 12.88 -4.97 7.56
N PHE A 188 13.09 -3.72 7.14
CA PHE A 188 13.74 -2.69 7.97
C PHE A 188 12.95 -2.38 9.26
N ALA A 189 11.62 -2.46 9.20
CA ALA A 189 10.74 -2.31 10.35
C ALA A 189 10.69 -3.55 11.26
N SER A 190 11.44 -4.61 10.94
CA SER A 190 11.41 -5.92 11.61
C SER A 190 10.00 -6.55 11.64
N LEU A 191 9.19 -6.28 10.60
CA LEU A 191 7.87 -6.89 10.44
C LEU A 191 8.01 -8.12 9.55
N ALA A 192 7.68 -9.29 10.11
CA ALA A 192 7.51 -10.49 9.29
C ALA A 192 6.38 -10.26 8.28
N PHE A 193 6.59 -10.70 7.04
CA PHE A 193 5.57 -10.59 6.00
C PHE A 193 5.57 -11.80 5.07
N ARG A 194 4.44 -12.02 4.41
CA ARG A 194 4.32 -12.91 3.25
C ARG A 194 3.77 -12.10 2.08
N THR A 195 4.30 -12.32 0.89
CA THR A 195 3.82 -11.65 -0.32
C THR A 195 2.72 -12.47 -0.97
N VAL A 196 1.69 -11.79 -1.48
CA VAL A 196 0.67 -12.30 -2.38
C VAL A 196 0.74 -11.46 -3.64
N ASP A 197 0.82 -12.11 -4.80
CA ASP A 197 0.80 -11.39 -6.07
C ASP A 197 -0.55 -10.68 -6.25
N ALA A 198 -0.49 -9.37 -6.54
CA ALA A 198 -1.66 -8.51 -6.64
C ALA A 198 -2.57 -8.89 -7.82
N ASP A 199 -2.01 -9.39 -8.92
CA ASP A 199 -2.76 -9.76 -10.12
C ASP A 199 -3.42 -11.14 -9.93
N GLU A 200 -2.76 -12.08 -9.26
CA GLU A 200 -3.36 -13.33 -8.81
C GLU A 200 -4.51 -13.08 -7.83
N ALA A 201 -4.31 -12.19 -6.86
CA ALA A 201 -5.31 -11.85 -5.86
C ALA A 201 -6.58 -11.24 -6.51
N VAL A 202 -6.45 -10.31 -7.45
CA VAL A 202 -7.63 -9.74 -8.12
C VAL A 202 -8.34 -10.79 -8.98
N ARG A 203 -7.61 -11.66 -9.68
CA ARG A 203 -8.22 -12.74 -10.48
C ARG A 203 -9.00 -13.71 -9.59
N ALA A 204 -8.40 -14.15 -8.49
CA ALA A 204 -9.05 -15.03 -7.52
C ALA A 204 -10.29 -14.37 -6.90
N GLY A 205 -10.19 -13.10 -6.52
CA GLY A 205 -11.32 -12.34 -5.97
C GLY A 205 -12.47 -12.14 -6.95
N LEU A 206 -12.17 -11.88 -8.23
CA LEU A 206 -13.19 -11.78 -9.29
C LEU A 206 -13.90 -13.11 -9.56
N VAL A 207 -13.15 -14.23 -9.56
CA VAL A 207 -13.74 -15.57 -9.68
C VAL A 207 -14.67 -15.84 -8.50
N GLU A 208 -14.25 -15.50 -7.28
CA GLU A 208 -15.10 -15.67 -6.10
C GLU A 208 -16.33 -14.76 -6.15
N ALA A 209 -16.19 -13.53 -6.65
CA ALA A 209 -17.33 -12.64 -6.86
C ALA A 209 -18.33 -13.22 -7.85
N ALA A 210 -17.86 -13.83 -8.93
CA ALA A 210 -18.72 -14.49 -9.90
C ALA A 210 -19.47 -15.68 -9.29
N ARG A 211 -18.82 -16.51 -8.45
CA ARG A 211 -19.47 -17.62 -7.73
C ARG A 211 -20.55 -17.13 -6.77
N GLU A 212 -20.19 -16.16 -5.92
CA GLU A 212 -21.08 -15.59 -4.91
C GLU A 212 -22.31 -14.87 -5.52
N ASN A 213 -22.22 -14.49 -6.80
CA ASN A 213 -23.30 -13.89 -7.57
C ASN A 213 -24.04 -14.87 -8.49
N GLY A 214 -23.70 -16.17 -8.45
CA GLY A 214 -24.32 -17.21 -9.26
C GLY A 214 -24.04 -17.10 -10.76
N MET A 215 -22.95 -16.42 -11.14
CA MET A 215 -22.58 -16.21 -12.55
C MET A 215 -21.79 -17.39 -13.14
N ILE A 216 -21.16 -18.19 -12.27
CA ILE A 216 -20.44 -19.43 -12.62
C ILE A 216 -20.79 -20.52 -11.60
N GLY A 217 -20.78 -21.79 -12.02
CA GLY A 217 -21.08 -22.93 -11.15
C GLY A 217 -20.05 -23.10 -10.01
N GLY A 218 -20.48 -23.73 -8.90
CA GLY A 218 -19.59 -24.19 -7.85
C GLY A 218 -18.67 -25.32 -8.35
N ALA A 219 -17.47 -25.42 -7.79
CA ALA A 219 -16.56 -26.54 -8.02
C ALA A 219 -17.09 -27.82 -7.36
#